data_AF-A0AA92TUD2-F1
#
_entry.id   AF-A0AA92TUD2-F1
#
_cell.length_a   1.000
_cell.length_b   1.000
_cell.length_c   1.000
_cell.angle_alpha   90.00
_cell.angle_beta   90.00
_cell.angle_gamma   90.00
#
_symmetry.space_group_name_H-M   'P 1'
#
loop_
_entity.id
_entity.type
_entity.pdbx_description
1 polymer ?
#
loop_
_entity_poly.entity_id
_entity_poly.type
_entity_poly.pdbx_seq_one_letter_code
_entity_poly.pdbx_strand_id
1 'polypeptide(L)'
;MSHFLTLVIGDEPEKQLAKYAENLELPMHLYMTKEQLISEKRKEIEEYKKNYYDVFLQDKDAYLANCRKEHADYIENEFPKHLNWTDEQMYEDAVKYYRMDIDDGSENIEIHEDGSVWRTYNNDAKWDWYQMGGRYAGRLKLKDISMYAPLYYPKFPTFYSREDLNYFKKLKAEGRCDQARIKDISNVEEISAFAVVKDGKWYERGKMGWFAVVSDEKDKDVWIEEVKQLLASLPPDTLLTMYDCHI
;
A
#
# COMPACT_ATOMS: atom_id res chain seq x y z
N MET A 1 -9.02 4.41 -1.42
CA MET A 1 -8.78 4.73 0.00
C MET A 1 -7.48 5.55 0.17
N SER A 2 -7.53 6.89 0.17
CA SER A 2 -6.31 7.76 0.16
C SER A 2 -5.46 7.74 1.45
N HIS A 3 -5.80 6.87 2.39
CA HIS A 3 -5.08 6.70 3.64
C HIS A 3 -5.53 5.40 4.33
N PHE A 4 -4.68 4.80 5.15
CA PHE A 4 -4.94 3.50 5.79
C PHE A 4 -4.24 3.38 7.15
N LEU A 5 -4.77 2.49 7.99
CA LEU A 5 -4.24 2.24 9.34
C LEU A 5 -3.05 1.26 9.29
N THR A 6 -1.92 1.68 9.84
CA THR A 6 -0.70 0.89 9.97
C THR A 6 -0.36 0.70 11.45
N LEU A 7 -0.19 -0.55 11.87
CA LEU A 7 0.31 -0.89 13.20
C LEU A 7 1.84 -1.09 13.14
N VAL A 8 2.59 -0.35 13.95
CA VAL A 8 4.04 -0.57 14.11
C VAL A 8 4.30 -1.25 15.44
N ILE A 9 5.04 -2.37 15.39
CA ILE A 9 5.34 -3.25 16.50
C ILE A 9 6.83 -3.12 16.85
N GLY A 10 7.12 -2.79 18.10
CA GLY A 10 8.47 -2.62 18.62
C GLY A 10 8.89 -1.16 18.80
N ASP A 11 10.13 -0.98 19.24
CA ASP A 11 10.71 0.33 19.53
C ASP A 11 11.06 1.10 18.23
N GLU A 12 11.38 2.39 18.38
CA GLU A 12 11.71 3.31 17.28
C GLU A 12 10.71 3.26 16.09
N PRO A 13 9.39 3.40 16.32
CA PRO A 13 8.39 3.14 15.28
C PRO A 13 8.54 4.02 14.03
N GLU A 14 8.94 5.28 14.20
CA GLU A 14 9.20 6.20 13.07
C GLU A 14 10.37 5.73 12.21
N LYS A 15 11.42 5.17 12.81
CA LYS A 15 12.59 4.62 12.08
C LYS A 15 12.21 3.36 11.30
N GLN A 16 11.34 2.53 11.85
CA GLN A 16 10.80 1.37 11.13
C GLN A 16 9.96 1.78 9.91
N LEU A 17 9.22 2.90 10.01
CA LEU A 17 8.44 3.46 8.90
C LEU A 17 9.29 4.22 7.87
N ALA A 18 10.36 4.90 8.29
CA ALA A 18 11.13 5.85 7.48
C ALA A 18 11.61 5.27 6.14
N LYS A 19 11.95 3.97 6.11
CA LYS A 19 12.39 3.31 4.88
C LYS A 19 11.31 3.14 3.81
N TYR A 20 10.04 3.36 4.17
CA TYR A 20 8.88 3.20 3.30
C TYR A 20 8.32 4.54 2.80
N ALA A 21 9.05 5.64 3.00
CA ALA A 21 8.67 6.95 2.50
C ALA A 21 8.75 7.00 0.97
N GLU A 22 7.73 7.53 0.30
CA GLU A 22 7.75 7.78 -1.14
C GLU A 22 8.89 8.73 -1.53
N ASN A 23 9.09 9.79 -0.74
CA ASN A 23 10.11 10.81 -0.96
C ASN A 23 11.51 10.41 -0.45
N LEU A 24 11.75 9.13 -0.13
CA LEU A 24 13.09 8.65 0.19
C LEU A 24 13.92 8.61 -1.09
N GLU A 25 14.77 9.61 -1.29
CA GLU A 25 15.75 9.60 -2.37
C GLU A 25 16.81 8.52 -2.13
N LEU A 26 16.91 7.59 -3.07
CA LEU A 26 17.92 6.54 -3.07
C LEU A 26 18.97 6.85 -4.15
N PRO A 27 20.22 6.40 -3.97
CA PRO A 27 21.16 6.37 -5.08
C PRO A 27 20.57 5.53 -6.23
N MET A 28 21.01 5.80 -7.45
CA MET A 28 20.61 5.02 -8.62
C MET A 28 20.81 3.52 -8.34
N HIS A 29 19.73 2.75 -8.38
CA HIS A 29 19.74 1.32 -8.06
C HIS A 29 18.86 0.54 -9.03
N LEU A 30 19.16 -0.75 -9.16
CA LEU A 30 18.41 -1.67 -9.99
C LEU A 30 16.95 -1.70 -9.53
N TYR A 31 16.04 -1.34 -10.43
CA TYR A 31 14.61 -1.45 -10.24
C TYR A 31 14.09 -2.78 -10.78
N MET A 32 14.35 -3.06 -12.07
CA MET A 32 13.96 -4.30 -12.73
C MET A 32 15.00 -4.73 -13.76
N THR A 33 15.23 -6.03 -13.84
CA THR A 33 15.98 -6.68 -14.92
C THR A 33 15.13 -6.78 -16.20
N LYS A 34 15.77 -6.98 -17.36
CA LYS A 34 15.07 -7.23 -18.63
C LYS A 34 14.13 -8.43 -18.51
N GLU A 35 14.57 -9.50 -17.85
CA GLU A 35 13.77 -10.70 -17.63
C GLU A 35 12.54 -10.44 -16.76
N GLN A 36 12.68 -9.62 -15.71
CA GLN A 36 11.55 -9.22 -14.86
C GLN A 36 10.54 -8.37 -15.64
N LEU A 37 11.01 -7.41 -16.44
CA LEU A 37 10.15 -6.57 -17.28
C LEU A 37 9.30 -7.41 -18.25
N ILE A 38 9.94 -8.36 -18.94
CA ILE A 38 9.24 -9.29 -19.83
C ILE A 38 8.27 -10.17 -19.05
N SER A 39 8.69 -10.67 -17.88
CA SER A 39 7.84 -11.53 -17.06
C SER A 39 6.60 -10.80 -16.54
N GLU A 40 6.73 -9.56 -16.06
CA GLU A 40 5.59 -8.74 -15.62
C GLU A 40 4.66 -8.42 -16.80
N LYS A 41 5.22 -8.08 -17.97
CA LYS A 41 4.42 -7.83 -19.16
C LYS A 41 3.62 -9.05 -19.62
N ARG A 42 4.22 -10.24 -19.53
CA ARG A 42 3.55 -11.50 -19.83
C ARG A 42 2.39 -11.75 -18.85
N LYS A 43 2.57 -11.46 -17.55
CA LYS A 43 1.49 -11.57 -16.55
C LYS A 43 0.35 -10.59 -16.85
N GLU A 44 0.67 -9.34 -17.19
CA GLU A 44 -0.32 -8.32 -17.56
C GLU A 44 -1.20 -8.79 -18.74
N ILE A 45 -0.57 -9.36 -19.78
CA ILE A 45 -1.27 -9.91 -20.95
C ILE A 45 -2.19 -11.07 -20.54
N GLU A 46 -1.70 -12.01 -19.73
CA GLU A 46 -2.50 -13.17 -19.28
C GLU A 46 -3.67 -12.75 -18.37
N GLU A 47 -3.45 -11.80 -17.47
CA GLU A 47 -4.50 -11.26 -16.61
C GLU A 47 -5.58 -10.55 -17.43
N TYR A 48 -5.17 -9.71 -18.40
CA TYR A 48 -6.12 -9.05 -19.30
C TYR A 48 -6.88 -10.09 -20.13
N LYS A 49 -6.18 -11.11 -20.64
CA LYS A 49 -6.80 -12.19 -21.41
C LYS A 49 -7.90 -12.86 -20.60
N LYS A 50 -7.58 -13.29 -19.38
CA LYS A 50 -8.51 -13.98 -18.48
C LYS A 50 -9.72 -13.11 -18.12
N ASN A 51 -9.48 -11.85 -17.77
CA ASN A 51 -10.52 -10.98 -17.21
C ASN A 51 -11.40 -10.32 -18.27
N TYR A 52 -10.87 -10.09 -19.48
CA TYR A 52 -11.57 -9.36 -20.54
C TYR A 52 -11.70 -10.18 -21.82
N TYR A 53 -10.60 -10.68 -22.37
CA TYR A 53 -10.62 -11.29 -23.71
C TYR A 53 -11.40 -12.61 -23.75
N ASP A 54 -11.20 -13.48 -22.76
CA ASP A 54 -11.93 -14.76 -22.68
C ASP A 54 -13.43 -14.53 -22.42
N VAL A 55 -13.78 -13.49 -21.66
CA VAL A 55 -15.18 -13.08 -21.44
C VAL A 55 -15.78 -12.55 -22.75
N PHE A 56 -15.04 -11.73 -23.49
CA PHE A 56 -15.42 -11.25 -24.82
C PHE A 56 -15.65 -12.41 -25.80
N LEU A 57 -14.82 -13.46 -25.77
CA LEU A 57 -14.97 -14.61 -26.66
C LEU A 57 -16.19 -15.51 -26.33
N GLN A 58 -16.67 -15.49 -25.09
CA GLN A 58 -17.84 -16.29 -24.68
C GLN A 58 -19.14 -15.77 -25.29
N ASP A 59 -19.34 -14.45 -25.31
CA ASP A 59 -20.51 -13.80 -25.92
C ASP A 59 -20.13 -12.40 -26.40
N LYS A 60 -19.67 -12.33 -27.66
CA LYS A 60 -19.19 -11.09 -28.26
C LYS A 60 -20.27 -10.01 -28.32
N ASP A 61 -21.48 -10.38 -28.73
CA ASP A 61 -22.57 -9.42 -28.92
C ASP A 61 -22.99 -8.81 -27.59
N ALA A 62 -23.15 -9.63 -26.53
CA ALA A 62 -23.49 -9.13 -25.21
C ALA A 62 -22.37 -8.27 -24.59
N TYR A 63 -21.11 -8.65 -24.80
CA TYR A 63 -19.96 -7.87 -24.33
C TYR A 63 -19.92 -6.49 -25.00
N LEU A 64 -20.02 -6.46 -26.34
CA LEU A 64 -19.95 -5.24 -27.13
C LEU A 64 -21.14 -4.30 -26.89
N ALA A 65 -22.33 -4.84 -26.61
CA ALA A 65 -23.53 -4.04 -26.35
C ALA A 65 -23.38 -3.05 -25.18
N ASN A 66 -22.50 -3.36 -24.21
CA ASN A 66 -22.25 -2.52 -23.03
C ASN A 66 -20.81 -1.97 -22.98
N CYS A 67 -20.07 -2.09 -24.07
CA CYS A 67 -18.67 -1.72 -24.15
C CYS A 67 -18.47 -0.32 -24.74
N ARG A 68 -17.49 0.43 -24.21
CA ARG A 68 -17.03 1.68 -24.86
C ARG A 68 -16.37 1.35 -26.19
N LYS A 69 -16.52 2.23 -27.18
CA LYS A 69 -16.03 1.99 -28.54
C LYS A 69 -14.52 1.77 -28.58
N GLU A 70 -13.76 2.56 -27.84
CA GLU A 70 -12.28 2.47 -27.81
C GLU A 70 -11.81 1.12 -27.26
N HIS A 71 -12.49 0.61 -26.22
CA HIS A 71 -12.19 -0.71 -25.66
C HIS A 71 -12.61 -1.83 -26.60
N ALA A 72 -13.75 -1.68 -27.30
CA ALA A 72 -14.20 -2.63 -28.31
C ALA A 72 -13.19 -2.76 -29.46
N ASP A 73 -12.72 -1.62 -29.99
CA ASP A 73 -11.73 -1.59 -31.06
C ASP A 73 -10.42 -2.26 -30.60
N TYR A 74 -9.97 -1.97 -29.38
CA TYR A 74 -8.76 -2.56 -28.80
C TYR A 74 -8.88 -4.07 -28.57
N ILE A 75 -9.93 -4.53 -27.88
CA ILE A 75 -10.07 -5.95 -27.52
C ILE A 75 -10.25 -6.85 -28.75
N GLU A 76 -10.87 -6.32 -29.81
CA GLU A 76 -11.11 -7.06 -31.04
C GLU A 76 -9.88 -7.05 -31.97
N ASN A 77 -9.18 -5.92 -32.10
CA ASN A 77 -8.18 -5.74 -33.15
C ASN A 77 -6.73 -5.62 -32.65
N GLU A 78 -6.51 -5.08 -31.45
CA GLU A 78 -5.17 -4.80 -30.94
C GLU A 78 -4.68 -5.87 -29.97
N PHE A 79 -5.47 -6.18 -28.93
CA PHE A 79 -5.08 -7.15 -27.90
C PHE A 79 -4.69 -8.54 -28.44
N PRO A 80 -5.37 -9.14 -29.44
CA PRO A 80 -4.98 -10.45 -29.96
C PRO A 80 -3.55 -10.49 -30.53
N LYS A 81 -3.00 -9.35 -30.97
CA LYS A 81 -1.61 -9.26 -31.43
C LYS A 81 -0.64 -9.50 -30.26
N HIS A 82 -1.00 -9.06 -29.05
CA HIS A 82 -0.16 -9.15 -27.86
C HIS A 82 0.02 -10.60 -27.41
N LEU A 83 -0.96 -11.48 -27.66
CA LEU A 83 -0.88 -12.91 -27.39
C LEU A 83 0.25 -13.62 -28.16
N ASN A 84 0.74 -13.02 -29.24
CA ASN A 84 1.78 -13.57 -30.10
C ASN A 84 3.10 -12.78 -30.02
N TRP A 85 3.24 -11.87 -29.06
CA TRP A 85 4.45 -11.07 -28.92
C TRP A 85 5.66 -11.94 -28.57
N THR A 86 6.80 -11.58 -29.17
CA THR A 86 8.10 -12.11 -28.75
C THR A 86 8.54 -11.44 -27.45
N ASP A 87 9.51 -12.05 -26.77
CA ASP A 87 10.14 -11.46 -25.58
C ASP A 87 10.69 -10.06 -25.86
N GLU A 88 11.21 -9.81 -27.07
CA GLU A 88 11.69 -8.48 -27.46
C GLU A 88 10.55 -7.48 -27.62
N GLN A 89 9.42 -7.87 -28.21
CA GLN A 89 8.25 -6.99 -28.31
C GLN A 89 7.65 -6.69 -26.93
N MET A 90 7.61 -7.68 -26.04
CA MET A 90 7.19 -7.48 -24.64
C MET A 90 8.12 -6.51 -23.91
N TYR A 91 9.43 -6.67 -24.09
CA TYR A 91 10.43 -5.77 -23.51
C TYR A 91 10.26 -4.34 -24.02
N GLU A 92 10.16 -4.15 -25.35
CA GLU A 92 10.01 -2.84 -25.97
C GLU A 92 8.76 -2.10 -25.48
N ASP A 93 7.64 -2.80 -25.30
CA ASP A 93 6.44 -2.21 -24.71
C ASP A 93 6.60 -1.92 -23.21
N ALA A 94 7.24 -2.83 -22.46
CA ALA A 94 7.47 -2.67 -21.02
C ALA A 94 8.35 -1.45 -20.68
N VAL A 95 9.33 -1.11 -21.53
CA VAL A 95 10.21 0.05 -21.31
C VAL A 95 9.76 1.34 -22.00
N LYS A 96 8.66 1.29 -22.77
CA LYS A 96 8.17 2.43 -23.56
C LYS A 96 8.00 3.69 -22.73
N TYR A 97 7.32 3.60 -21.59
CA TYR A 97 7.08 4.75 -20.72
C TYR A 97 8.36 5.26 -20.05
N TYR A 98 9.32 4.38 -19.75
CA TYR A 98 10.62 4.80 -19.21
C TYR A 98 11.42 5.58 -20.24
N ARG A 99 11.39 5.16 -21.50
CA ARG A 99 12.01 5.92 -22.59
C ARG A 99 11.35 7.27 -22.78
N MET A 100 10.02 7.35 -22.73
CA MET A 100 9.29 8.61 -22.78
C MET A 100 9.70 9.55 -21.64
N ASP A 101 9.77 9.06 -20.40
CA ASP A 101 10.19 9.87 -19.25
C ASP A 101 11.63 10.38 -19.42
N ILE A 102 12.53 9.53 -19.94
CA ILE A 102 13.93 9.90 -20.22
C ILE A 102 14.00 10.95 -21.34
N ASP A 103 13.23 10.76 -22.42
CA ASP A 103 13.14 11.70 -23.54
C ASP A 103 12.57 13.07 -23.11
N ASP A 104 11.67 13.07 -22.11
CA ASP A 104 11.13 14.28 -21.47
C ASP A 104 12.10 14.89 -20.41
N GLY A 105 13.29 14.31 -20.23
CA GLY A 105 14.37 14.85 -19.41
C GLY A 105 14.42 14.34 -17.97
N SER A 106 13.82 13.19 -17.66
CA SER A 106 13.95 12.56 -16.35
C SER A 106 15.37 12.09 -16.09
N GLU A 107 15.98 12.61 -15.02
CA GLU A 107 17.30 12.17 -14.53
C GLU A 107 17.21 11.04 -13.49
N ASN A 108 16.00 10.64 -13.11
CA ASN A 108 15.73 9.64 -12.07
C ASN A 108 15.60 8.21 -12.61
N ILE A 109 15.81 8.01 -13.91
CA ILE A 109 15.62 6.73 -14.60
C ILE A 109 16.78 6.52 -15.58
N GLU A 110 17.36 5.33 -15.57
CA GLU A 110 18.32 4.88 -16.58
C GLU A 110 17.89 3.53 -17.14
N ILE A 111 18.13 3.31 -18.43
CA ILE A 111 18.03 1.99 -19.08
C ILE A 111 19.44 1.58 -19.48
N HIS A 112 19.96 0.52 -18.89
CA HIS A 112 21.32 0.04 -19.12
C HIS A 112 21.40 -0.86 -20.36
N GLU A 113 22.61 -1.11 -20.85
CA GLU A 113 22.85 -1.90 -22.08
C GLU A 113 22.32 -3.34 -21.99
N ASP A 114 22.27 -3.91 -20.78
CA ASP A 114 21.70 -5.23 -20.51
C ASP A 114 20.15 -5.23 -20.50
N GLY A 115 19.54 -4.06 -20.67
CA GLY A 115 18.09 -3.84 -20.65
C GLY A 115 17.51 -3.74 -19.24
N SER A 116 18.34 -3.65 -18.20
CA SER A 116 17.87 -3.34 -16.86
C SER A 116 17.46 -1.88 -16.73
N VAL A 117 16.41 -1.63 -15.94
CA VAL A 117 15.93 -0.30 -15.58
C VAL A 117 16.42 0.03 -14.18
N TRP A 118 17.06 1.17 -14.03
CA TRP A 118 17.57 1.71 -12.77
C TRP A 118 16.85 3.00 -12.42
N ARG A 119 16.64 3.24 -11.12
CA ARG A 119 15.91 4.41 -10.63
C ARG A 119 16.49 4.97 -9.33
N THR A 120 16.15 6.20 -9.01
CA THR A 120 16.42 6.83 -7.69
C THR A 120 15.22 6.78 -6.73
N TYR A 121 14.05 6.34 -7.22
CA TYR A 121 12.81 6.24 -6.43
C TYR A 121 12.82 5.07 -5.45
N ASN A 122 12.13 5.22 -4.32
CA ASN A 122 11.97 4.15 -3.36
C ASN A 122 10.98 3.07 -3.83
N ASN A 123 11.50 1.95 -4.33
CA ASN A 123 10.68 0.82 -4.78
C ASN A 123 9.87 0.16 -3.65
N ASP A 124 10.28 0.37 -2.40
CA ASP A 124 9.56 -0.11 -1.24
C ASP A 124 8.51 0.89 -0.73
N ALA A 125 8.37 2.08 -1.32
CA ALA A 125 7.46 3.13 -0.85
C ALA A 125 6.04 2.63 -0.54
N LYS A 126 5.49 3.07 0.60
CA LYS A 126 4.14 2.72 1.08
C LYS A 126 3.29 3.94 1.47
N TRP A 127 3.90 5.10 1.66
CA TRP A 127 3.22 6.30 2.12
C TRP A 127 3.92 7.58 1.64
N ASP A 128 3.15 8.64 1.39
CA ASP A 128 3.65 9.99 1.05
C ASP A 128 3.96 10.77 2.33
N TRP A 129 3.05 10.65 3.30
CA TRP A 129 3.22 11.15 4.67
C TRP A 129 2.41 10.29 5.66
N TYR A 130 2.73 10.42 6.94
CA TYR A 130 2.00 9.73 8.01
C TYR A 130 1.85 10.60 9.25
N GLN A 131 0.92 10.21 10.12
CA GLN A 131 0.80 10.76 11.47
C GLN A 131 0.32 9.69 12.45
N MET A 132 0.77 9.76 13.71
CA MET A 132 0.28 8.84 14.74
C MET A 132 -1.21 9.09 15.01
N GLY A 133 -2.02 8.03 15.04
CA GLY A 133 -3.47 8.05 15.22
C GLY A 133 -4.23 8.64 14.05
N GLY A 134 -4.19 9.97 13.88
CA GLY A 134 -4.84 10.69 12.79
C GLY A 134 -6.34 10.43 12.67
N ARG A 135 -6.83 10.08 11.46
CA ARG A 135 -8.25 9.70 11.25
C ARG A 135 -8.62 8.41 12.00
N TYR A 136 -7.63 7.65 12.44
CA TYR A 136 -7.78 6.41 13.20
C TYR A 136 -7.44 6.58 14.69
N ALA A 137 -7.49 7.79 15.25
CA ALA A 137 -7.15 8.02 16.67
C ALA A 137 -7.91 7.12 17.65
N GLY A 138 -7.22 6.65 18.68
CA GLY A 138 -7.82 5.95 19.83
C GLY A 138 -8.10 4.47 19.62
N ARG A 139 -7.33 3.77 18.79
CA ARG A 139 -7.54 2.33 18.51
C ARG A 139 -7.16 1.43 19.68
N LEU A 140 -6.24 1.87 20.53
CA LEU A 140 -5.83 1.13 21.72
C LEU A 140 -6.63 1.62 22.93
N LYS A 141 -6.98 0.72 23.85
CA LYS A 141 -7.67 1.03 25.11
C LYS A 141 -6.85 0.56 26.29
N LEU A 142 -6.48 1.48 27.17
CA LEU A 142 -5.72 1.17 28.38
C LEU A 142 -6.52 0.30 29.35
N LYS A 143 -5.82 -0.57 30.09
CA LYS A 143 -6.36 -1.28 31.26
C LYS A 143 -6.54 -0.32 32.44
N ASP A 144 -5.55 0.54 32.66
CA ASP A 144 -5.58 1.61 33.66
C ASP A 144 -5.64 2.97 32.96
N ILE A 145 -6.81 3.62 33.03
CA ILE A 145 -7.06 4.90 32.38
C ILE A 145 -6.31 6.07 33.04
N SER A 146 -5.75 5.89 34.23
CA SER A 146 -4.94 6.90 34.91
C SER A 146 -3.52 7.00 34.35
N MET A 147 -3.07 5.96 33.63
CA MET A 147 -1.77 5.94 33.00
C MET A 147 -1.70 6.93 31.84
N TYR A 148 -0.56 7.62 31.72
CA TYR A 148 -0.28 8.42 30.54
C TYR A 148 0.03 7.53 29.34
N ALA A 149 -0.65 7.76 28.23
CA ALA A 149 -0.32 7.19 26.93
C ALA A 149 -0.54 8.24 25.82
N PRO A 150 0.28 8.24 24.75
CA PRO A 150 0.08 9.14 23.62
C PRO A 150 -1.27 8.90 22.94
N LEU A 151 -1.98 9.99 22.65
CA LEU A 151 -3.19 10.02 21.83
C LEU A 151 -3.05 11.21 20.88
N TYR A 152 -3.40 11.01 19.62
CA TYR A 152 -3.45 12.06 18.62
C TYR A 152 -4.26 13.25 19.10
N TYR A 153 -3.69 14.43 18.89
CA TYR A 153 -4.38 15.70 19.00
C TYR A 153 -3.87 16.60 17.88
N PRO A 154 -4.75 17.27 17.12
CA PRO A 154 -4.33 18.04 15.97
C PRO A 154 -3.38 19.18 16.38
N LYS A 155 -2.28 19.32 15.65
CA LYS A 155 -1.29 20.38 15.88
C LYS A 155 -1.89 21.80 15.78
N PHE A 156 -2.90 21.96 14.94
CA PHE A 156 -3.62 23.22 14.72
C PHE A 156 -5.13 23.03 14.97
N PRO A 157 -5.57 23.02 16.25
CA PRO A 157 -6.97 22.77 16.60
C PRO A 157 -7.96 23.77 15.99
N THR A 158 -7.49 24.95 15.61
CA THR A 158 -8.30 26.00 14.96
C THR A 158 -8.85 25.60 13.60
N PHE A 159 -8.27 24.60 12.94
CA PHE A 159 -8.76 24.05 11.67
C PHE A 159 -9.75 22.89 11.86
N TYR A 160 -10.05 22.52 13.10
CA TYR A 160 -10.95 21.40 13.42
C TYR A 160 -12.27 21.92 13.94
N SER A 161 -13.34 21.17 13.66
CA SER A 161 -14.64 21.47 14.24
C SER A 161 -14.61 21.25 15.75
N ARG A 162 -15.51 21.94 16.46
CA ARG A 162 -15.68 21.70 17.90
C ARG A 162 -16.06 20.25 18.20
N GLU A 163 -16.77 19.60 17.29
CA GLU A 163 -17.17 18.19 17.39
C GLU A 163 -15.95 17.27 17.31
N ASP A 164 -15.03 17.49 16.37
CA ASP A 164 -13.79 16.72 16.26
C ASP A 164 -12.93 16.86 17.53
N LEU A 165 -12.78 18.09 18.03
CA LEU A 165 -12.01 18.33 19.24
C LEU A 165 -12.66 17.68 20.48
N ASN A 166 -13.98 17.65 20.54
CA ASN A 166 -14.70 16.96 21.61
C ASN A 166 -14.58 15.44 21.47
N TYR A 167 -14.54 14.91 20.25
CA TYR A 167 -14.31 13.49 19.99
C TYR A 167 -12.95 13.03 20.54
N PHE A 168 -11.86 13.74 20.26
CA PHE A 168 -10.53 13.40 20.82
C PHE A 168 -10.49 13.49 22.35
N LYS A 169 -11.17 14.48 22.95
CA LYS A 169 -11.30 14.57 24.40
C LYS A 169 -12.06 13.38 24.99
N LYS A 170 -13.14 12.95 24.33
CA LYS A 170 -13.93 11.78 24.72
C LYS A 170 -13.09 10.51 24.66
N LEU A 171 -12.36 10.29 23.56
CA LEU A 171 -11.42 9.17 23.42
C LEU A 171 -10.44 9.12 24.60
N LYS A 172 -9.82 10.26 24.93
CA LYS A 172 -8.89 10.35 26.06
C LYS A 172 -9.56 10.01 27.40
N ALA A 173 -10.76 10.53 27.66
CA ALA A 173 -11.52 10.25 28.88
C ALA A 173 -11.92 8.77 29.00
N GLU A 174 -12.07 8.06 27.88
CA GLU A 174 -12.36 6.62 27.83
C GLU A 174 -11.09 5.74 27.92
N GLY A 175 -9.91 6.34 28.14
CA GLY A 175 -8.63 5.63 28.20
C GLY A 175 -8.15 5.16 26.84
N ARG A 176 -8.58 5.79 25.74
CA ARG A 176 -8.09 5.49 24.41
C ARG A 176 -6.75 6.18 24.14
N CYS A 177 -5.90 5.49 23.39
CA CYS A 177 -4.56 5.95 23.00
C CYS A 177 -4.17 5.40 21.62
N ASP A 178 -3.06 5.91 21.08
CA ASP A 178 -2.46 5.51 19.80
C ASP A 178 -1.11 4.81 19.98
N GLN A 179 -0.56 4.83 21.20
CA GLN A 179 0.67 4.12 21.53
C GLN A 179 0.61 3.60 22.97
N ALA A 180 0.90 2.32 23.17
CA ALA A 180 1.00 1.71 24.50
C ALA A 180 1.76 0.37 24.43
N ARG A 181 2.21 -0.15 25.57
CA ARG A 181 2.77 -1.51 25.65
C ARG A 181 1.64 -2.53 25.74
N ILE A 182 1.86 -3.73 25.20
CA ILE A 182 0.86 -4.81 25.16
C ILE A 182 0.27 -5.09 26.54
N LYS A 183 1.11 -5.15 27.58
CA LYS A 183 0.68 -5.42 28.96
C LYS A 183 -0.36 -4.42 29.47
N ASP A 184 -0.38 -3.21 28.93
CA ASP A 184 -1.24 -2.11 29.36
C ASP A 184 -2.52 -1.97 28.51
N ILE A 185 -2.67 -2.76 27.44
CA ILE A 185 -3.79 -2.68 26.50
C ILE A 185 -4.85 -3.74 26.82
N SER A 186 -6.12 -3.32 26.92
CA SER A 186 -7.27 -4.19 27.24
C SER A 186 -7.94 -4.82 26.03
N ASN A 187 -7.75 -4.25 24.83
CA ASN A 187 -8.44 -4.66 23.61
C ASN A 187 -7.49 -5.21 22.52
N VAL A 188 -6.41 -5.91 22.91
CA VAL A 188 -5.39 -6.43 21.97
C VAL A 188 -6.03 -7.32 20.89
N GLU A 189 -6.97 -8.18 21.26
CA GLU A 189 -7.67 -9.11 20.34
C GLU A 189 -8.59 -8.39 19.33
N GLU A 190 -8.93 -7.13 19.57
CA GLU A 190 -9.76 -6.30 18.68
C GLU A 190 -8.92 -5.45 17.72
N ILE A 191 -7.59 -5.48 17.86
CA ILE A 191 -6.69 -4.69 17.02
C ILE A 191 -6.73 -5.24 15.59
N SER A 192 -7.08 -4.36 14.65
CA SER A 192 -6.99 -4.60 13.22
C SER A 192 -6.31 -3.42 12.54
N ALA A 193 -5.46 -3.69 11.57
CA ALA A 193 -4.81 -2.70 10.72
C ALA A 193 -4.77 -3.19 9.27
N PHE A 194 -4.65 -2.28 8.32
CA PHE A 194 -4.43 -2.66 6.91
C PHE A 194 -3.00 -3.20 6.71
N ALA A 195 -2.04 -2.56 7.38
CA ALA A 195 -0.65 -2.95 7.35
C ALA A 195 -0.07 -3.09 8.76
N VAL A 196 0.97 -3.92 8.87
CA VAL A 196 1.77 -4.12 10.08
C VAL A 196 3.25 -3.95 9.71
N VAL A 197 3.98 -3.20 10.52
CA VAL A 197 5.44 -3.13 10.47
C VAL A 197 6.01 -3.75 11.73
N LYS A 198 6.90 -4.73 11.57
CA LYS A 198 7.60 -5.37 12.69
C LYS A 198 9.05 -5.63 12.31
N ASP A 199 9.98 -5.24 13.18
CA ASP A 199 11.42 -5.36 12.97
C ASP A 199 11.86 -4.73 11.64
N GLY A 200 11.23 -3.59 11.29
CA GLY A 200 11.44 -2.91 10.04
C GLY A 200 10.93 -3.66 8.81
N LYS A 201 10.10 -4.70 8.92
CA LYS A 201 9.49 -5.39 7.76
C LYS A 201 7.99 -5.09 7.68
N TRP A 202 7.54 -4.73 6.49
CA TRP A 202 6.15 -4.44 6.14
C TRP A 202 5.38 -5.70 5.75
N TYR A 203 4.16 -5.79 6.26
CA TYR A 203 3.16 -6.79 5.96
C TYR A 203 1.85 -6.07 5.70
N GLU A 204 1.10 -6.45 4.67
CA GLU A 204 -0.15 -5.80 4.31
C GLU A 204 -1.21 -6.80 3.86
N ARG A 205 -2.47 -6.45 4.06
CA ARG A 205 -3.62 -7.26 3.64
C ARG A 205 -3.69 -7.41 2.12
N GLY A 206 -3.24 -6.40 1.38
CA GLY A 206 -3.14 -6.38 -0.06
C GLY A 206 -2.19 -5.26 -0.48
N LYS A 207 -1.67 -5.31 -1.70
CA LYS A 207 -0.75 -4.31 -2.22
C LYS A 207 -1.51 -3.03 -2.52
N MET A 208 -1.19 -1.95 -1.82
CA MET A 208 -1.74 -0.63 -2.12
C MET A 208 -1.07 -0.05 -3.37
N GLY A 209 -1.86 0.29 -4.37
CA GLY A 209 -1.42 0.95 -5.59
C GLY A 209 -1.92 2.39 -5.70
N TRP A 210 -1.52 3.05 -6.78
CA TRP A 210 -1.94 4.42 -7.11
C TRP A 210 -3.47 4.57 -7.14
N PHE A 211 -3.97 5.75 -6.76
CA PHE A 211 -5.40 6.04 -6.56
C PHE A 211 -6.10 5.11 -5.55
N ALA A 212 -5.29 4.47 -4.70
CA ALA A 212 -5.71 3.54 -3.68
C ALA A 212 -6.59 2.39 -4.17
N VAL A 213 -6.21 1.89 -5.35
CA VAL A 213 -6.59 0.57 -5.84
C VAL A 213 -5.76 -0.46 -5.07
N VAL A 214 -6.41 -1.47 -4.50
CA VAL A 214 -5.71 -2.57 -3.80
C VAL A 214 -5.70 -3.79 -4.72
N SER A 215 -4.54 -4.44 -4.85
CA SER A 215 -4.37 -5.71 -5.56
C SER A 215 -3.87 -6.80 -4.61
N ASP A 216 -3.96 -8.07 -5.01
CA ASP A 216 -3.48 -9.22 -4.23
C ASP A 216 -4.06 -9.26 -2.79
N GLU A 217 -5.36 -8.94 -2.66
CA GLU A 217 -6.02 -8.91 -1.36
C GLU A 217 -6.14 -10.31 -0.77
N LYS A 218 -5.55 -10.51 0.40
CA LYS A 218 -5.91 -11.60 1.29
C LYS A 218 -7.36 -11.46 1.72
N ASP A 219 -7.99 -12.62 1.94
CA ASP A 219 -9.25 -12.69 2.65
C ASP A 219 -9.12 -11.93 3.99
N LYS A 220 -10.13 -11.10 4.27
CA LYS A 220 -10.09 -10.17 5.40
C LYS A 220 -10.00 -10.91 6.73
N ASP A 221 -10.73 -12.01 6.88
CA ASP A 221 -10.78 -12.77 8.12
C ASP A 221 -9.45 -13.51 8.32
N VAL A 222 -8.86 -14.05 7.25
CA VAL A 222 -7.52 -14.64 7.29
C VAL A 222 -6.48 -13.63 7.75
N TRP A 223 -6.46 -12.42 7.20
CA TRP A 223 -5.52 -11.37 7.62
C TRP A 223 -5.71 -10.95 9.08
N ILE A 224 -6.96 -10.81 9.53
CA ILE A 224 -7.25 -10.46 10.93
C ILE A 224 -6.72 -11.55 11.87
N GLU A 225 -6.90 -12.82 11.52
CA GLU A 225 -6.39 -13.93 12.33
C GLU A 225 -4.85 -14.00 12.34
N GLU A 226 -4.18 -13.72 11.22
CA GLU A 226 -2.70 -13.60 11.18
C GLU A 226 -2.20 -12.51 12.14
N VAL A 227 -2.83 -11.32 12.13
CA VAL A 227 -2.46 -10.20 13.01
C VAL A 227 -2.72 -10.54 14.48
N LYS A 228 -3.85 -11.18 14.80
CA LYS A 228 -4.14 -11.64 16.17
C LYS A 228 -3.11 -12.64 16.68
N GLN A 229 -2.78 -13.65 15.88
CA GLN A 229 -1.75 -14.64 16.23
C GLN A 229 -0.39 -14.00 16.45
N LEU A 230 -0.02 -13.03 15.60
CA LEU A 230 1.18 -12.25 15.78
C LEU A 230 1.15 -11.51 17.12
N LEU A 231 0.10 -10.76 17.41
CA LEU A 231 -0.05 -10.00 18.66
C LEU A 231 0.00 -10.88 19.92
N ALA A 232 -0.66 -12.04 19.89
CA ALA A 232 -0.67 -13.01 20.99
C ALA A 232 0.72 -13.60 21.30
N SER A 233 1.62 -13.62 20.31
CA SER A 233 2.99 -14.14 20.46
C SER A 233 3.99 -13.14 21.05
N LEU A 234 3.62 -11.86 21.16
CA LEU A 234 4.56 -10.80 21.52
C LEU A 234 4.81 -10.71 23.04
N PRO A 235 6.04 -10.35 23.46
CA PRO A 235 6.33 -10.05 24.86
C PRO A 235 5.43 -8.94 25.42
N PRO A 236 5.05 -8.99 26.72
CA PRO A 236 4.15 -8.00 27.32
C PRO A 236 4.67 -6.56 27.27
N ASP A 237 5.99 -6.37 27.26
CA ASP A 237 6.63 -5.05 27.18
C ASP A 237 6.73 -4.51 25.75
N THR A 238 6.29 -5.24 24.72
CA THR A 238 6.36 -4.78 23.33
C THR A 238 5.52 -3.52 23.12
N LEU A 239 6.12 -2.49 22.51
CA LEU A 239 5.44 -1.25 22.17
C LEU A 239 4.58 -1.46 20.90
N LEU A 240 3.33 -0.98 20.94
CA LEU A 240 2.45 -0.90 19.78
C LEU A 240 2.16 0.58 19.48
N THR A 241 2.27 0.98 18.22
CA THR A 241 1.97 2.36 17.77
C THR A 241 1.09 2.34 16.52
N MET A 242 0.04 3.15 16.52
CA MET A 242 -0.92 3.26 15.42
C MET A 242 -0.64 4.48 14.56
N TYR A 243 -0.51 4.29 13.27
CA TYR A 243 -0.28 5.36 12.28
C TYR A 243 -1.37 5.40 11.22
N ASP A 244 -1.72 6.62 10.85
CA ASP A 244 -2.53 6.97 9.69
C ASP A 244 -1.57 7.31 8.54
N CYS A 245 -1.36 6.35 7.63
CA CYS A 245 -0.49 6.49 6.45
C CYS A 245 -1.32 6.98 5.26
N HIS A 246 -0.81 7.93 4.47
CA HIS A 246 -1.51 8.54 3.32
C HIS A 246 -0.81 8.19 2.00
N ILE A 247 -1.61 8.07 0.93
CA ILE A 247 -1.24 7.75 -0.47
C ILE A 247 -2.21 8.41 -1.46
#